data_AF-A0A4R1P6F8-F1
#
_entry.id   AF-A0A4R1P6F8-F1
#
_cell.length_a   1.000
_cell.length_b   1.000
_cell.length_c   1.000
_cell.angle_alpha   90.00
_cell.angle_beta   90.00
_cell.angle_gamma   90.00
#
_symmetry.space_group_name_H-M   'P 1'
#
loop_
_entity.id
_entity.type
_entity.pdbx_description
1 polymer ?
#
loop_
_entity_poly.entity_id
_entity_poly.type
_entity_poly.pdbx_seq_one_letter_code
_entity_poly.pdbx_strand_id
1 'polypeptide(L)'
;LEASPTQVAIAWLRERAARSSTSLIPILGPRTREQLDATLGALQLAPSAEQLARLEAASAVAPGTPHEQIAGQLPAVLGGHPDFRMPTIPVA
;
A
#
# COMPACT_ATOMS: atom_id res chain seq x y z
N LEU A 1 -4.77 -2.86 21.23
CA LEU A 1 -5.61 -1.78 20.67
C LEU A 1 -7.01 -2.33 20.56
N GLU A 2 -7.98 -1.77 21.30
CA GLU A 2 -9.39 -2.00 20.98
C GLU A 2 -9.73 -1.11 19.78
N ALA A 3 -9.71 -1.69 18.58
CA ALA A 3 -10.00 -0.99 17.34
C ALA A 3 -10.88 -1.87 16.45
N SER A 4 -11.85 -1.27 15.78
CA SER A 4 -12.66 -2.00 14.81
C SER A 4 -11.82 -2.37 13.58
N PRO A 5 -12.15 -3.45 12.85
CA PRO A 5 -11.46 -3.79 11.61
C PRO A 5 -11.43 -2.64 10.60
N THR A 6 -12.52 -1.87 10.50
CA THR A 6 -12.60 -0.67 9.66
C THR A 6 -11.58 0.38 10.07
N GLN A 7 -11.44 0.67 11.37
CA GLN A 7 -10.45 1.62 11.86
C GLN A 7 -9.03 1.18 11.50
N VAL A 8 -8.69 -0.10 11.72
CA VAL A 8 -7.38 -0.66 11.40
C VAL A 8 -7.09 -0.57 9.89
N ALA A 9 -8.06 -0.96 9.05
CA ALA A 9 -7.89 -0.95 7.59
C ALA A 9 -7.66 0.47 7.04
N ILE A 10 -8.44 1.45 7.50
CA ILE A 10 -8.29 2.85 7.04
C ILE A 10 -6.99 3.46 7.57
N ALA A 11 -6.60 3.19 8.82
CA ALA A 11 -5.33 3.66 9.37
C ALA A 11 -4.13 3.08 8.60
N TRP A 12 -4.18 1.80 8.23
CA TRP A 12 -3.18 1.16 7.39
C TRP A 12 -3.10 1.78 5.98
N LEU A 13 -4.24 2.02 5.31
CA LEU A 13 -4.26 2.68 4.00
C LEU A 13 -3.67 4.09 4.03
N ARG A 14 -3.94 4.86 5.09
CA ARG A 14 -3.35 6.20 5.28
C ARG A 14 -1.84 6.13 5.44
N GLU A 15 -1.34 5.17 6.21
CA GLU A 15 0.09 4.98 6.40
C GLU A 15 0.79 4.51 5.12
N ARG A 16 0.14 3.63 4.34
CA ARG A 16 0.62 3.27 2.99
C ARG A 16 0.68 4.48 2.07
N ALA A 17 -0.34 5.34 2.09
CA ALA A 17 -0.34 6.57 1.30
C ALA A 17 0.82 7.49 1.67
N ALA A 18 1.10 7.67 2.97
CA ALA A 18 2.21 8.49 3.46
C ALA A 18 3.60 7.96 3.04
N ARG A 19 3.72 6.65 2.80
CA ARG A 19 4.97 5.98 2.41
C ARG A 19 5.11 5.78 0.90
N SER A 20 4.05 6.02 0.14
CA SER A 20 4.03 5.77 -1.30
C SER A 20 4.58 6.97 -2.06
N SER A 21 5.39 6.71 -3.10
CA SER A 21 5.79 7.74 -4.07
C SER A 21 4.62 8.21 -4.95
N THR A 22 3.55 7.41 -5.00
CA THR A 22 2.32 7.70 -5.74
C THR A 22 1.21 8.01 -4.75
N SER A 23 0.53 9.14 -4.90
CA SER A 23 -0.59 9.52 -4.04
C SER A 23 -1.68 8.45 -4.01
N LEU A 24 -2.04 8.00 -2.81
CA LEU A 24 -3.15 7.08 -2.58
C LEU A 24 -4.24 7.81 -1.79
N ILE A 25 -5.39 8.06 -2.42
CA ILE A 25 -6.53 8.73 -1.78
C ILE A 25 -7.69 7.74 -1.72
N PRO A 26 -7.98 7.12 -0.57
CA PRO A 26 -9.08 6.17 -0.45
C PRO A 26 -10.43 6.89 -0.57
N ILE A 27 -11.31 6.36 -1.42
CA ILE A 27 -12.70 6.82 -1.52
C ILE A 27 -13.52 6.07 -0.47
N LEU A 28 -14.11 6.82 0.46
CA LEU A 28 -14.87 6.27 1.59
C LEU A 28 -16.36 6.30 1.25
N GLY A 29 -17.05 5.17 1.42
CA GLY A 29 -18.47 5.04 1.08
C GLY A 29 -19.34 4.50 2.22
N PRO A 30 -19.30 5.08 3.43
CA PRO A 30 -20.15 4.61 4.54
C PRO A 30 -21.63 4.78 4.18
N ARG A 31 -22.45 3.78 4.52
CA ARG A 31 -23.91 3.77 4.32
C ARG A 31 -24.69 3.98 5.61
N THR A 32 -24.00 3.96 6.75
CA THR A 32 -24.57 4.25 8.07
C THR A 32 -23.65 5.18 8.85
N ARG A 33 -24.18 5.77 9.91
CA ARG A 33 -23.40 6.66 10.77
C ARG A 33 -22.31 5.90 11.52
N GLU A 34 -22.59 4.70 11.98
CA GLU A 34 -21.64 3.84 12.68
C GLU A 34 -20.43 3.51 11.79
N GLN A 35 -20.65 3.29 10.49
CA GLN A 35 -19.58 3.08 9.53
C GLN A 35 -18.73 4.34 9.34
N LEU A 36 -19.37 5.51 9.24
CA LEU A 36 -18.66 6.79 9.15
C LEU A 36 -17.82 7.06 10.41
N ASP A 37 -18.40 6.86 11.59
CA ASP A 37 -17.71 7.04 12.87
C ASP A 37 -16.52 6.08 13.00
N ALA A 38 -16.65 4.83 12.54
CA ALA A 38 -15.54 3.89 12.48
C ALA A 38 -14.45 4.34 11.49
N THR A 39 -14.83 4.84 10.30
CA THR A 39 -13.86 5.37 9.33
C THR A 39 -13.11 6.58 9.90
N LEU A 40 -13.80 7.53 10.53
CA LEU A 40 -13.18 8.71 11.13
C LEU A 40 -12.34 8.37 12.36
N GLY A 41 -12.75 7.37 13.14
CA GLY A 41 -11.98 6.89 14.29
C GLY A 41 -10.59 6.34 13.92
N ALA A 42 -10.39 5.95 12.66
CA ALA A 42 -9.07 5.54 12.14
C ALA A 42 -8.02 6.65 12.21
N LEU A 43 -8.45 7.92 12.29
CA LEU A 43 -7.55 9.06 12.45
C LEU A 43 -6.76 9.02 13.76
N GLN A 44 -7.30 8.34 14.78
CA GLN A 44 -6.73 8.30 16.13
C GLN A 44 -5.77 7.10 16.31
N LEU A 45 -5.62 6.27 15.29
CA LEU A 45 -4.72 5.13 15.30
C LEU A 45 -3.38 5.51 14.65
N ALA A 46 -2.30 5.17 15.34
CA ALA A 46 -0.94 5.20 14.83
C ALA A 46 -0.37 3.77 14.94
N PRO A 47 -0.54 2.92 13.92
CA PRO A 47 -0.01 1.56 13.94
C PRO A 47 1.52 1.57 14.07
N SER A 48 2.07 0.69 14.90
CA SER A 48 3.52 0.54 14.99
C SER A 48 4.11 -0.03 13.69
N ALA A 49 5.41 0.13 13.50
CA ALA A 49 6.12 -0.47 12.36
C ALA A 49 5.92 -1.99 12.28
N GLU A 50 5.88 -2.68 13.41
CA GLU A 50 5.63 -4.12 13.50
C GLU A 50 4.19 -4.47 13.09
N GLN A 51 3.20 -3.70 13.55
CA GLN A 51 1.81 -3.90 13.16
C GLN A 51 1.60 -3.70 11.66
N LEU A 52 2.25 -2.67 11.09
CA LEU A 52 2.24 -2.43 9.64
C LEU A 52 2.89 -3.58 8.88
N ALA A 53 4.08 -4.04 9.31
CA ALA A 53 4.76 -5.15 8.67
C ALA A 53 3.91 -6.42 8.66
N ARG A 54 3.18 -6.69 9.76
CA ARG A 54 2.25 -7.81 9.86
C ARG A 54 1.06 -7.65 8.89
N LEU A 55 0.50 -6.45 8.77
CA LEU A 55 -0.60 -6.17 7.83
C LEU A 55 -0.14 -6.30 6.36
N GLU A 56 1.06 -5.80 6.03
CA GLU A 56 1.66 -5.94 4.70
C GLU A 56 1.87 -7.42 4.35
N ALA A 57 2.49 -8.19 5.27
CA ALA A 57 2.74 -9.61 5.05
C ALA A 57 1.44 -10.40 4.83
N ALA A 58 0.40 -10.11 5.62
CA ALA A 58 -0.90 -10.75 5.47
C ALA A 58 -1.66 -10.32 4.20
N SER A 59 -1.36 -9.14 3.65
CA SER A 59 -2.03 -8.58 2.46
C SER A 59 -1.23 -8.79 1.16
N ALA A 60 -0.03 -9.39 1.24
CA ALA A 60 0.84 -9.56 0.10
C ALA A 60 0.21 -10.50 -0.93
N VAL A 61 0.20 -10.05 -2.19
CA VAL A 61 -0.25 -10.84 -3.33
C VAL A 61 0.94 -11.12 -4.25
N ALA A 62 0.94 -12.30 -4.88
CA ALA A 62 1.89 -12.59 -5.94
C ALA A 62 1.67 -11.61 -7.10
N PRO A 63 2.72 -10.96 -7.66
CA PRO A 63 2.55 -10.03 -8.76
C PRO A 63 1.95 -10.68 -10.01
N GLY A 64 2.22 -11.97 -10.24
CA GLY A 64 1.68 -12.73 -11.36
C GLY A 64 2.12 -12.19 -12.73
N THR A 65 1.46 -12.67 -13.78
CA THR A 65 1.66 -12.19 -15.15
C THR A 65 0.93 -10.86 -15.37
N PRO A 66 1.54 -9.85 -16.03
CA PRO A 66 2.84 -9.87 -16.70
C PRO A 66 4.02 -9.43 -15.81
N HIS A 67 3.78 -9.04 -14.56
CA HIS A 67 4.79 -8.44 -13.69
C HIS A 67 6.00 -9.35 -13.43
N GLU A 68 5.77 -10.63 -13.17
CA GLU A 68 6.84 -11.62 -12.95
C GLU A 68 7.68 -11.86 -14.21
N GLN A 69 7.04 -11.96 -15.38
CA GLN A 69 7.74 -12.15 -16.66
C GLN A 69 8.60 -10.92 -16.99
N ILE A 70 8.04 -9.71 -16.82
CA ILE A 70 8.76 -8.46 -17.03
C ILE A 70 9.96 -8.38 -16.08
N ALA A 71 9.77 -8.67 -14.79
CA ALA A 71 10.86 -8.63 -13.81
C ALA A 71 12.00 -9.60 -14.17
N GLY A 72 11.69 -10.81 -14.65
CA GLY A 72 12.68 -11.78 -15.09
C GLY A 72 13.44 -11.37 -16.37
N GLN A 73 12.81 -10.62 -17.26
CA GLN A 73 13.41 -10.15 -18.51
C GLN A 73 14.09 -8.78 -18.41
N LEU A 74 13.77 -8.01 -17.36
CA LEU A 74 14.21 -6.62 -17.21
C LEU A 74 15.73 -6.45 -17.34
N PRO A 75 16.60 -7.27 -16.72
CA PRO A 75 18.05 -7.12 -16.87
C PRO A 75 18.53 -7.23 -18.32
N ALA A 76 17.93 -8.14 -19.11
CA ALA A 76 18.27 -8.32 -20.51
C ALA A 76 17.78 -7.14 -21.37
N VAL A 77 16.56 -6.63 -21.11
CA VAL A 77 16.00 -5.46 -21.80
C VAL A 77 16.86 -4.21 -21.56
N LEU A 78 17.44 -4.08 -20.37
CA LEU A 78 18.32 -2.97 -20.00
C LEU A 78 19.78 -3.17 -20.48
N GLY A 79 20.05 -4.21 -21.28
CA GLY A 79 21.39 -4.49 -21.81
C GLY A 79 22.39 -5.01 -20.77
N GLY A 80 21.93 -5.46 -19.61
CA GLY A 80 22.76 -6.00 -18.54
C GLY A 80 23.64 -4.97 -17.82
N HIS A 81 23.43 -3.67 -18.06
CA HIS A 81 24.24 -2.63 -17.44
C HIS A 81 23.76 -2.35 -16.00
N PRO A 82 24.65 -2.46 -14.98
CA PRO A 82 24.27 -2.21 -13.59
C PRO A 82 23.93 -0.73 -13.30
N ASP A 83 24.34 0.17 -14.20
CA ASP A 83 24.19 1.63 -14.03
C ASP A 83 22.92 2.19 -14.69
N PHE A 84 21.99 1.33 -15.12
CA PHE A 84 20.73 1.81 -15.69
C PHE A 84 19.95 2.59 -14.62
N ARG A 85 19.77 3.88 -14.85
CA ARG A 85 19.04 4.76 -13.92
C ARG A 85 17.55 4.64 -14.17
N MET A 86 16.86 3.97 -13.26
CA MET A 86 15.41 3.98 -13.23
C MET A 86 14.89 5.41 -12.95
N PRO A 87 13.73 5.78 -13.53
CA PRO A 87 13.12 7.07 -13.22
C PRO A 87 12.78 7.15 -11.73
N THR A 88 13.12 8.27 -11.09
CA THR A 88 12.89 8.52 -9.67
C THR A 88 11.40 8.51 -9.30
N ILE A 89 10.55 8.88 -10.27
CA ILE A 89 9.11 8.81 -10.16
C ILE A 89 8.64 7.77 -11.17
N PRO A 90 7.97 6.68 -10.73
CA PRO A 90 7.34 5.75 -11.65
C PRO A 90 6.34 6.50 -12.52
N VAL A 91 6.54 6.49 -13.83
CA VAL A 91 5.55 6.91 -14.82
C VAL A 91 4.66 5.70 -15.12
N ALA A 92 3.37 5.87 -14.90
CA ALA A 92 2.35 4.89 -15.29
C ALA A 92 2.19 4.86 -16.82
#